data_AF-A0AAW7U8T3-F1
#
_entry.id   AF-A0AAW7U8T3-F1
#
_cell.length_a   1.000
_cell.length_b   1.000
_cell.length_c   1.000
_cell.angle_alpha   90.00
_cell.angle_beta   90.00
_cell.angle_gamma   90.00
#
_symmetry.space_group_name_H-M   'P 1'
#
loop_
_entity.id
_entity.type
_entity.pdbx_description
1 polymer ?
#
loop_
_entity_poly.entity_id
_entity_poly.type
_entity_poly.pdbx_seq_one_letter_code
_entity_poly.pdbx_strand_id
1 'polypeptide(L)' 'MKEYTFSYRFNGKSWSLSIWADSPEEAKAKFRAARENAQYDGEVLAKIYAPVNISWVRNLCNRLKKMMGGKK' A
#
# COMPACT_ATOMS: atom_id res chain seq x y z
N MET A 1 14.13 1.82 6.94
CA MET A 1 12.68 1.94 7.17
C MET A 1 12.11 0.76 7.93
N LYS A 2 11.18 1.06 8.84
CA LYS A 2 10.31 0.14 9.56
C LYS A 2 8.85 0.57 9.33
N GLU A 3 7.94 -0.33 9.57
CA GLU A 3 6.51 -0.04 9.53
C GLU A 3 6.00 0.29 10.94
N TYR A 4 5.35 1.45 11.09
CA TYR A 4 4.80 1.94 12.36
C TYR A 4 3.28 1.97 12.29
N THR A 5 2.61 1.53 13.36
CA THR A 5 1.14 1.46 13.42
C THR A 5 0.55 2.61 14.22
N PHE A 6 -0.62 3.08 13.77
CA PHE A 6 -1.39 4.15 14.41
C PHE A 6 -2.83 3.66 14.62
N SER A 7 -3.26 3.62 15.88
CA SER A 7 -4.64 3.31 16.23
C SER A 7 -5.50 4.58 16.24
N TYR A 8 -6.70 4.50 15.68
CA TYR A 8 -7.65 5.62 15.65
C TYR A 8 -9.09 5.12 15.75
N ARG A 9 -10.02 6.04 16.04
CA ARG A 9 -11.46 5.74 16.06
C ARG A 9 -12.15 6.34 14.85
N PHE A 10 -13.02 5.54 14.25
CA PHE A 10 -13.89 5.97 13.16
C PHE A 10 -15.22 5.20 13.25
N ASN A 11 -16.33 5.93 13.25
CA ASN A 11 -17.69 5.39 13.36
C ASN A 11 -17.88 4.44 14.57
N GLY A 12 -17.40 4.86 15.74
CA GLY A 12 -17.50 4.09 16.99
C GLY A 12 -16.61 2.86 17.08
N LYS A 13 -15.84 2.52 16.03
CA LYS A 13 -14.95 1.35 15.97
C LYS A 13 -13.48 1.76 16.03
N SER A 14 -12.65 0.86 16.53
CA SER A 14 -11.20 1.01 16.52
C SER A 14 -10.62 0.47 15.21
N TRP A 15 -9.75 1.26 14.59
CA TRP A 15 -9.04 0.92 13.36
C TRP A 15 -7.54 1.11 13.59
N SER A 16 -6.74 0.46 12.75
CA SER A 16 -5.31 0.70 12.69
C SER A 16 -4.88 0.92 11.25
N LEU A 17 -3.95 1.85 11.05
CA LEU A 17 -3.22 2.00 9.79
C LEU A 17 -1.73 1.91 10.06
N SER A 18 -0.96 1.60 9.02
CA SER A 18 0.48 1.52 9.09
C SER A 18 1.16 2.48 8.10
N ILE A 19 2.29 3.04 8.52
CA ILE A 19 3.10 3.98 7.73
C ILE A 19 4.56 3.55 7.79
N TRP A 20 5.23 3.53 6.65
CA TRP A 20 6.67 3.28 6.55
C TRP A 20 7.47 4.56 6.80
N ALA A 21 8.44 4.47 7.72
CA ALA A 21 9.34 5.56 8.07
C ALA A 21 10.69 5.03 8.59
N ASP A 22 11.70 5.88 8.67
CA ASP A 22 13.00 5.56 9.24
C ASP A 22 13.05 5.76 10.76
N SER A 23 12.17 6.59 11.31
CA SER A 23 12.01 6.79 12.76
C SER A 23 10.55 6.94 13.21
N PRO A 24 10.25 6.75 14.52
CA PRO A 24 8.93 7.04 15.07
C PRO A 24 8.50 8.50 14.88
N GLU A 25 9.45 9.44 14.94
CA GLU A 25 9.21 10.88 14.78
C GLU A 25 8.77 11.19 13.34
N GLU A 26 9.46 10.61 12.36
CA GLU A 26 9.10 10.74 10.95
C GLU A 26 7.74 10.07 10.67
N ALA A 27 7.46 8.92 11.27
CA ALA A 27 6.16 8.26 11.15
C ALA A 27 5.02 9.17 11.66
N LYS A 28 5.20 9.82 12.81
CA LYS A 28 4.24 10.80 13.37
C LYS A 28 4.08 12.02 12.46
N ALA A 29 5.17 12.52 11.89
CA ALA A 29 5.14 13.65 10.95
C ALA A 29 4.37 13.29 9.67
N LYS A 30 4.65 12.13 9.08
CA LYS A 30 3.91 11.58 7.92
C LYS A 30 2.42 11.39 8.22
N PHE A 31 2.07 10.88 9.40
CA PHE A 31 0.67 10.74 9.82
C PHE A 31 -0.06 12.10 9.86
N ARG A 32 0.58 13.14 10.40
CA ARG A 32 0.02 14.50 10.43
C ARG A 32 -0.14 15.07 9.01
N ALA A 33 0.87 14.92 8.16
CA ALA A 33 0.81 15.37 6.77
C ALA A 33 -0.30 14.67 5.98
N ALA A 34 -0.50 13.36 6.19
CA ALA A 34 -1.57 12.60 5.57
C ALA A 34 -2.96 13.08 6.02
N ARG A 35 -3.14 13.40 7.29
CA ARG A 35 -4.42 13.96 7.79
C ARG A 35 -4.81 15.27 7.10
N GLU A 36 -3.83 16.10 6.74
CA GLU A 36 -4.06 17.42 6.15
C GLU A 36 -4.17 17.38 4.62
N ASN A 37 -3.34 16.57 3.95
CA ASN A 37 -3.10 16.69 2.51
C ASN A 37 -3.28 15.38 1.73
N ALA A 38 -3.71 14.27 2.36
CA ALA A 38 -3.91 13.02 1.61
C ALA A 38 -5.07 13.15 0.61
N GLN A 39 -4.88 12.55 -0.55
CA GLN A 39 -5.90 12.42 -1.59
C GLN A 39 -6.35 10.96 -1.71
N TYR A 40 -7.54 10.76 -2.26
CA TYR A 40 -8.06 9.42 -2.52
C TYR A 40 -7.52 8.90 -3.86
N ASP A 41 -6.59 7.96 -3.79
CA ASP A 41 -5.93 7.37 -4.98
C ASP A 41 -6.66 6.13 -5.54
N GLY A 42 -7.77 5.70 -4.91
CA GLY A 42 -8.53 4.52 -5.29
C GLY A 42 -8.50 3.39 -4.26
N GLU A 43 -9.16 2.29 -4.61
CA GLU A 43 -9.29 1.11 -3.74
C GLU A 43 -8.06 0.18 -3.85
N VAL A 44 -7.54 -0.25 -2.70
CA VAL A 44 -6.51 -1.30 -2.66
C VAL A 44 -7.19 -2.66 -2.80
N LEU A 45 -7.13 -3.25 -4.00
CA LEU A 45 -7.72 -4.56 -4.28
C LEU A 45 -6.91 -5.73 -3.71
N ALA A 46 -5.59 -5.59 -3.62
CA ALA A 46 -4.71 -6.62 -3.06
C ALA A 46 -3.41 -6.02 -2.52
N LYS A 47 -2.91 -6.55 -1.40
CA LYS A 47 -1.55 -6.31 -0.89
C LYS A 47 -0.80 -7.63 -0.92
N ILE A 48 0.24 -7.73 -1.76
CA ILE A 48 1.05 -8.95 -1.91
C ILE A 48 2.43 -8.69 -1.31
N TYR A 49 2.80 -9.44 -0.28
CA TYR A 49 4.17 -9.40 0.24
C TYR A 49 5.11 -10.07 -0.75
N ALA A 50 6.06 -9.31 -1.28
CA ALA A 50 7.02 -9.78 -2.27
C ALA A 50 8.43 -9.81 -1.66
N PRO A 51 9.01 -10.98 -1.37
CA PRO A 51 10.45 -11.08 -1.21
C PRO A 51 11.11 -10.67 -2.54
N VAL A 52 12.27 -10.01 -2.46
CA VAL A 52 12.95 -9.16 -3.47
C VAL A 52 13.06 -9.74 -4.90
N ASN A 53 12.75 -11.02 -5.12
CA ASN A 53 12.70 -11.65 -6.43
C ASN A 53 11.26 -11.73 -7.01
N ILE A 54 10.83 -10.63 -7.63
CA ILE A 54 9.49 -10.44 -8.24
C ILE A 54 9.44 -10.93 -9.69
N SER A 55 10.43 -11.71 -10.15
CA SER A 55 10.51 -12.21 -11.54
C SER A 55 9.25 -12.98 -11.96
N TRP A 56 8.64 -13.73 -11.04
CA TRP A 56 7.42 -14.49 -11.30
C TRP A 56 6.18 -13.60 -11.52
N VAL A 57 6.04 -12.48 -10.79
CA VAL A 57 4.93 -11.51 -10.99
C VAL A 57 5.08 -10.81 -12.33
N ARG A 58 6.30 -10.44 -12.72
CA ARG A 58 6.56 -9.86 -14.05
C ARG A 58 6.15 -10.83 -15.16
N ASN A 59 6.50 -12.10 -15.01
CA ASN A 59 6.11 -13.16 -15.95
C ASN A 59 4.58 -13.38 -15.97
N LEU A 60 3.91 -13.28 -14.83
CA LEU A 60 2.45 -13.38 -14.72
C LEU A 60 1.76 -12.19 -15.40
N CYS A 61 2.20 -10.97 -15.14
CA CYS A 61 1.68 -9.78 -15.81
C CYS A 61 1.86 -9.85 -17.33
N ASN A 62 3.01 -10.34 -17.81
CA ASN A 62 3.27 -10.54 -19.23
C ASN A 62 2.35 -11.60 -19.84
N ARG A 63 2.07 -12.70 -19.12
CA ARG A 63 1.10 -13.72 -19.54
C ARG A 63 -0.31 -13.15 -19.61
N LEU A 64 -0.76 -12.40 -18.60
CA LEU A 64 -2.06 -11.75 -18.59
C LEU A 64 -2.21 -10.76 -19.76
N LYS A 65 -1.18 -9.92 -20.01
CA LYS A 65 -1.14 -9.03 -21.18
C LYS A 65 -1.24 -9.80 -22.50
N LYS A 66 -0.54 -10.94 -22.63
CA LYS A 66 -0.59 -11.79 -23.83
C LYS A 66 -1.97 -12.41 -24.06
N MET A 67 -2.68 -12.79 -22.99
CA MET A 67 -4.06 -13.29 -23.08
C MET A 67 -5.06 -12.18 -23.44
N MET A 68 -4.86 -10.95 -22.95
CA MET A 68 -5.72 -9.81 -23.28
C MET A 68 -5.42 -9.18 -24.66
N GLY A 69 -4.21 -9.36 -25.19
CA GLY A 69 -3.79 -8.87 -26.51
C GLY A 69 -4.05 -9.84 -27.67
N GLY A 70 -4.62 -11.02 -27.40
CA GLY A 70 -4.94 -12.05 -28.39
C GLY A 70 -6.36 -11.93 -28.95
N LYS A 71 -6.74 -10.77 -29.48
CA LYS A 71 -7.86 -10.61 -30.42
C LYS A 71 -7.47 -9.56 -31.46
N LYS A 72 -6.73 -10.01 -32.48
CA LYS A 72 -6.73 -9.39 -33.81
C LYS A 72 -6.96 -10.50 -34.82
#